data_AF-A0A2G2NZU0-F1
#
_entry.id   AF-A0A2G2NZU0-F1
#
_cell.length_a   1.000
_cell.length_b   1.000
_cell.length_c   1.000
_cell.angle_alpha   90.00
_cell.angle_beta   90.00
_cell.angle_gamma   90.00
#
_symmetry.space_group_name_H-M   'P 1'
#
loop_
_entity.id
_entity.type
_entity.pdbx_description
1 polymer ?
#
loop_
_entity_poly.entity_id
_entity_poly.type
_entity_poly.pdbx_seq_one_letter_code
_entity_poly.pdbx_strand_id
1 'polypeptide(L)'
;MKRKYAHIKNVEKLEVELLKSNFIKDFSNELLTLIKKTIDPFEDMGYVYDINQATIAGLYTKLYKHYKLFLRAFNNNEYDTNALLSRPIYEAFVLMKYLILKGEESQKHYRLVSYRRRYKNLKELEGIEGIGQVMIEKLKHAMSIDGFTMSDFEAENSKKKGRKWELDGKNFSEIHKEVEISETYPYVYGMLSEVLHSGWGDIRQLHLTYCEGKYFIPKMDFYNNNDNRIIAPIFSILIEASEEFLNWAERNKDIENFTELKRINNLTIKYIFKNYETNSDKYLYE
;
A
#
# COMPACT_ATOMS: atom_id res chain seq x y z
N MET A 1 21.26 -22.67 -4.02
CA MET A 1 20.66 -21.92 -5.14
C MET A 1 21.59 -20.77 -5.50
N LYS A 2 22.07 -20.63 -6.75
CA LYS A 2 22.90 -19.46 -7.14
C LYS A 2 22.04 -18.22 -6.96
N ARG A 3 22.47 -17.27 -6.11
CA ARG A 3 21.77 -16.00 -5.93
C ARG A 3 21.85 -15.22 -7.24
N LYS A 4 20.71 -15.05 -7.93
CA LYS A 4 20.59 -14.43 -9.27
C LYS A 4 21.35 -13.09 -9.37
N TYR A 5 21.32 -12.31 -8.30
CA TYR A 5 21.92 -10.97 -8.23
C TYR A 5 23.30 -10.91 -7.54
N ALA A 6 23.95 -12.06 -7.29
CA ALA A 6 25.23 -12.12 -6.57
C ALA A 6 26.38 -11.33 -7.22
N HIS A 7 26.28 -11.09 -8.54
CA HIS A 7 27.26 -10.31 -9.30
C HIS A 7 27.16 -8.80 -9.04
N ILE A 8 26.00 -8.31 -8.56
CA ILE A 8 25.75 -6.91 -8.23
C ILE A 8 26.19 -6.66 -6.81
N LYS A 9 27.45 -6.27 -6.60
CA LYS A 9 28.05 -6.14 -5.27
C LYS A 9 27.97 -4.73 -4.67
N ASN A 10 27.85 -3.71 -5.51
CA ASN A 10 27.89 -2.30 -5.13
C ASN A 10 27.03 -1.45 -6.08
N VAL A 11 26.95 -0.15 -5.78
CA VAL A 11 26.14 0.82 -6.55
C VAL A 11 26.64 0.94 -7.99
N GLU A 12 27.95 0.89 -8.22
CA GLU A 12 28.54 1.02 -9.57
C GLU A 12 28.13 -0.16 -10.46
N LYS A 13 28.09 -1.38 -9.92
CA LYS A 13 27.59 -2.54 -10.67
C LYS A 13 26.07 -2.50 -10.84
N LEU A 14 25.34 -2.00 -9.86
CA LEU A 14 23.89 -1.84 -9.98
C LEU A 14 23.55 -0.83 -11.08
N GLU A 15 24.26 0.28 -11.17
CA GLU A 15 24.06 1.31 -12.18
C GLU A 15 24.14 0.73 -13.60
N VAL A 16 25.11 -0.14 -13.87
CA VAL A 16 25.23 -0.85 -15.15
C VAL A 16 24.01 -1.74 -15.44
N GLU A 17 23.44 -2.37 -14.41
CA GLU A 17 22.23 -3.19 -14.55
C GLU A 17 20.97 -2.35 -14.73
N LEU A 18 20.86 -1.20 -14.06
CA LEU A 18 19.73 -0.26 -14.20
C LEU A 18 19.64 0.33 -15.61
N LEU A 19 20.76 0.44 -16.33
CA LEU A 19 20.78 0.83 -17.74
C LEU A 19 20.17 -0.23 -18.68
N LYS A 20 19.99 -1.47 -18.21
CA LYS A 20 19.33 -2.52 -18.98
C LYS A 20 17.82 -2.36 -18.86
N SER A 21 17.15 -2.25 -20.00
CA SER A 21 15.70 -2.00 -20.09
C SER A 21 14.81 -2.97 -19.31
N ASN A 22 15.27 -4.20 -19.04
CA ASN A 22 14.48 -5.24 -18.39
C ASN A 22 14.80 -5.45 -16.90
N PHE A 23 15.85 -4.83 -16.34
CA PHE A 23 16.30 -5.19 -14.98
C PHE A 23 15.23 -4.93 -13.91
N ILE A 24 14.66 -3.72 -13.88
CA ILE A 24 13.61 -3.36 -12.92
C ILE A 24 12.37 -4.25 -13.13
N LYS A 25 11.99 -4.49 -14.38
CA LYS A 25 10.85 -5.34 -14.72
C LYS A 25 11.03 -6.79 -14.22
N ASP A 26 12.22 -7.36 -14.42
CA ASP A 26 12.55 -8.71 -13.97
C ASP A 26 12.57 -8.79 -12.43
N PHE A 27 13.15 -7.78 -11.76
CA PHE A 27 13.13 -7.66 -10.31
C PHE A 27 11.70 -7.57 -9.78
N SER A 28 10.87 -6.71 -10.39
CA SER A 28 9.48 -6.50 -10.02
C SER A 28 8.65 -7.79 -10.11
N ASN A 29 8.80 -8.54 -11.20
CA ASN A 29 8.09 -9.78 -11.44
C ASN A 29 8.54 -10.90 -10.49
N GLU A 30 9.83 -10.94 -10.14
CA GLU A 30 10.36 -11.89 -9.15
C GLU A 30 9.75 -11.61 -7.76
N LEU A 31 9.76 -10.35 -7.33
CA LEU A 31 9.13 -9.94 -6.07
C LEU A 31 7.63 -10.27 -6.06
N LEU A 32 6.90 -9.96 -7.14
CA LEU A 32 5.47 -10.27 -7.27
C LEU A 32 5.20 -11.78 -7.13
N THR A 33 6.06 -12.61 -7.73
CA THR A 33 5.95 -14.07 -7.68
C THR A 33 6.18 -14.59 -6.28
N LEU A 34 7.19 -14.08 -5.56
CA LEU A 34 7.44 -14.47 -4.18
C LEU A 34 6.29 -14.07 -3.25
N ILE A 35 5.77 -12.85 -3.36
CA ILE A 35 4.62 -12.40 -2.57
C ILE A 35 3.41 -13.32 -2.80
N LYS A 36 3.14 -13.70 -4.06
CA LYS A 36 2.06 -14.64 -4.38
C LYS A 36 2.23 -15.96 -3.62
N LYS A 37 3.44 -16.54 -3.64
CA LYS A 37 3.77 -17.79 -2.93
C LYS A 37 3.73 -17.66 -1.41
N THR A 38 3.96 -16.45 -0.88
CA THR A 38 3.79 -16.19 0.54
C THR A 38 2.32 -16.25 0.94
N ILE A 39 1.44 -15.60 0.18
CA ILE A 39 -0.01 -15.57 0.44
C ILE A 39 -0.65 -16.95 0.24
N ASP A 40 -0.30 -17.62 -0.86
CA ASP A 40 -0.91 -18.87 -1.27
C ASP A 40 0.18 -19.91 -1.58
N PRO A 41 0.73 -20.57 -0.54
CA PRO A 41 1.80 -21.55 -0.71
C PRO A 41 1.33 -22.85 -1.39
N PHE A 42 0.02 -23.09 -1.46
CA PHE A 42 -0.58 -24.30 -2.01
C PHE A 42 -1.44 -23.96 -3.22
N GLU A 43 -0.80 -23.63 -4.35
CA GLU A 43 -1.44 -23.07 -5.56
C GLU A 43 -2.68 -23.85 -6.05
N ASP A 44 -2.77 -25.15 -5.78
CA ASP A 44 -3.87 -26.03 -6.21
C ASP A 44 -4.99 -26.23 -5.16
N MET A 45 -4.76 -25.90 -3.89
CA MET A 45 -5.71 -26.16 -2.79
C MET A 45 -6.14 -24.89 -2.03
N GLY A 46 -5.41 -23.79 -2.20
CA GLY A 46 -5.59 -22.57 -1.42
C GLY A 46 -5.15 -22.72 0.04
N TYR A 47 -4.92 -21.60 0.71
CA TYR A 47 -4.66 -21.55 2.15
C TYR A 47 -5.86 -20.95 2.88
N VAL A 48 -6.38 -21.66 3.86
CA VAL A 48 -7.54 -21.24 4.65
C VAL A 48 -7.07 -20.50 5.90
N TYR A 49 -7.65 -19.34 6.14
CA TYR A 49 -7.41 -18.52 7.32
C TYR A 49 -8.69 -18.45 8.16
N ASP A 50 -8.55 -18.47 9.49
CA ASP A 50 -9.66 -18.08 10.37
C ASP A 50 -10.00 -16.59 10.21
N ILE A 51 -11.04 -16.12 10.90
CA ILE A 51 -11.53 -14.75 10.74
C ILE A 51 -10.56 -13.65 11.17
N ASN A 52 -9.72 -13.92 12.17
CA ASN A 52 -8.72 -12.99 12.68
C ASN A 52 -7.52 -12.98 11.74
N GLN A 53 -7.04 -14.17 11.37
CA GLN A 53 -6.00 -14.35 10.37
C GLN A 53 -6.39 -13.75 9.01
N ALA A 54 -7.66 -13.87 8.60
CA ALA A 54 -8.18 -13.31 7.36
C ALA A 54 -8.11 -11.77 7.34
N THR A 55 -8.14 -11.09 8.49
CA THR A 55 -7.92 -9.65 8.55
C THR A 55 -6.52 -9.29 8.05
N ILE A 56 -5.49 -10.00 8.52
CA ILE A 56 -4.09 -9.80 8.13
C ILE A 56 -3.86 -10.26 6.69
N ALA A 57 -4.28 -11.49 6.37
CA ALA A 57 -4.13 -12.07 5.04
C ALA A 57 -4.87 -11.26 3.97
N GLY A 58 -6.01 -10.66 4.31
CA GLY A 58 -6.76 -9.75 3.45
C GLY A 58 -6.00 -8.47 3.11
N LEU A 59 -5.33 -7.85 4.11
CA LEU A 59 -4.47 -6.69 3.90
C LEU A 59 -3.23 -7.03 3.06
N TYR A 60 -2.59 -8.17 3.33
CA TYR A 60 -1.45 -8.63 2.55
C TYR A 60 -1.84 -8.98 1.10
N THR A 61 -2.99 -9.63 0.90
CA THR A 61 -3.59 -9.86 -0.42
C THR A 61 -3.90 -8.56 -1.14
N LYS A 62 -4.37 -7.54 -0.40
CA LYS A 62 -4.59 -6.19 -0.94
C LYS A 62 -3.27 -5.60 -1.44
N LEU A 63 -2.18 -5.70 -0.69
CA LEU A 63 -0.85 -5.26 -1.12
C LEU A 63 -0.43 -5.94 -2.43
N TYR A 64 -0.57 -7.27 -2.54
CA TYR A 64 -0.29 -8.00 -3.79
C TYR A 64 -1.10 -7.47 -4.97
N LYS A 65 -2.42 -7.30 -4.80
CA LYS A 65 -3.31 -6.80 -5.87
C LYS A 65 -2.95 -5.38 -6.30
N HIS A 66 -2.68 -4.49 -5.34
CA HIS A 66 -2.30 -3.11 -5.64
C HIS A 66 -0.93 -3.03 -6.27
N TYR A 67 0.03 -3.84 -5.84
CA TYR A 67 1.33 -3.93 -6.48
C TYR A 67 1.22 -4.43 -7.93
N LYS A 68 0.38 -5.43 -8.20
CA LYS A 68 0.10 -5.88 -9.57
C LYS A 68 -0.46 -4.76 -10.46
N LEU A 69 -1.35 -3.92 -9.92
CA LEU A 69 -1.86 -2.74 -10.64
C LEU A 69 -0.78 -1.68 -10.83
N PHE A 70 0.01 -1.42 -9.79
CA PHE A 70 1.14 -0.51 -9.83
C PHE A 70 2.14 -0.93 -10.92
N LEU A 71 2.48 -2.21 -11.02
CA LEU A 71 3.37 -2.70 -12.07
C LEU A 71 2.79 -2.56 -13.47
N ARG A 72 1.47 -2.67 -13.65
CA ARG A 72 0.85 -2.40 -14.96
C ARG A 72 1.03 -0.95 -15.36
N ALA A 73 0.72 -0.03 -14.45
CA ALA A 73 0.92 1.41 -14.65
C ALA A 73 2.39 1.75 -14.92
N PHE A 74 3.30 1.19 -14.12
CA PHE A 74 4.74 1.40 -14.29
C PHE A 74 5.20 0.89 -15.65
N ASN A 75 4.83 -0.32 -16.07
CA ASN A 75 5.20 -0.82 -17.40
C ASN A 75 4.61 0.00 -18.56
N ASN A 76 3.57 0.79 -18.32
CA ASN A 76 2.95 1.68 -19.31
C ASN A 76 3.46 3.14 -19.20
N ASN A 77 4.39 3.45 -18.29
CA ASN A 77 4.83 4.81 -17.96
C ASN A 77 3.69 5.73 -17.50
N GLU A 78 2.73 5.19 -16.75
CA GLU A 78 1.60 5.94 -16.17
C GLU A 78 1.94 6.40 -14.74
N TYR A 79 2.87 7.37 -14.63
CA TYR A 79 3.36 7.88 -13.34
C TYR A 79 2.22 8.31 -12.40
N ASP A 80 1.21 9.01 -12.92
CA ASP A 80 0.05 9.51 -12.18
C ASP A 80 -0.70 8.35 -11.49
N THR A 81 -0.90 7.25 -12.23
CA THR A 81 -1.50 6.02 -11.71
C THR A 81 -0.60 5.39 -10.63
N ASN A 82 0.72 5.42 -10.80
CA ASN A 82 1.65 4.94 -9.78
C ASN A 82 1.61 5.78 -8.49
N ALA A 83 1.59 7.10 -8.61
CA ALA A 83 1.48 8.02 -7.48
C ALA A 83 0.16 7.78 -6.71
N LEU A 84 -0.96 7.65 -7.44
CA LEU A 84 -2.27 7.36 -6.87
C LEU A 84 -2.30 6.04 -6.08
N LEU A 85 -1.65 5.00 -6.60
CA LEU A 85 -1.61 3.67 -5.98
C LEU A 85 -0.66 3.58 -4.78
N SER A 86 0.31 4.49 -4.65
CA SER A 86 1.29 4.48 -3.56
C SER A 86 0.63 4.62 -2.18
N ARG A 87 -0.40 5.47 -2.07
CA ARG A 87 -1.11 5.67 -0.79
C ARG A 87 -1.83 4.41 -0.30
N PRO A 88 -2.75 3.78 -1.07
CA PRO A 88 -3.45 2.60 -0.58
C PRO A 88 -2.52 1.40 -0.33
N ILE A 89 -1.36 1.33 -1.00
CA ILE A 89 -0.30 0.37 -0.67
C ILE A 89 0.26 0.67 0.72
N TYR A 90 0.70 1.91 0.97
CA TYR A 90 1.27 2.28 2.26
C TYR A 90 0.28 2.14 3.42
N GLU A 91 -0.97 2.56 3.25
CA GLU A 91 -1.99 2.45 4.29
C GLU A 91 -2.30 0.98 4.64
N ALA A 92 -2.35 0.10 3.64
CA ALA A 92 -2.55 -1.33 3.88
C ALA A 92 -1.37 -1.95 4.64
N PHE A 93 -0.15 -1.54 4.32
CA PHE A 93 1.06 -1.99 5.01
C PHE A 93 1.08 -1.56 6.49
N VAL A 94 0.83 -0.28 6.77
CA VAL A 94 0.78 0.25 8.14
C VAL A 94 -0.30 -0.44 8.97
N LEU A 95 -1.51 -0.61 8.41
CA LEU A 95 -2.59 -1.32 9.10
C LEU A 95 -2.22 -2.78 9.36
N MET A 96 -1.58 -3.45 8.40
CA MET A 96 -1.18 -4.85 8.56
C MET A 96 -0.19 -5.00 9.72
N LYS A 97 0.87 -4.18 9.75
CA LYS A 97 1.84 -4.17 10.86
C LYS A 97 1.17 -3.89 12.20
N TYR A 98 0.26 -2.92 12.23
CA TYR A 98 -0.46 -2.57 13.46
C TYR A 98 -1.30 -3.74 14.00
N LEU A 99 -2.04 -4.40 13.12
CA LEU A 99 -2.93 -5.49 13.50
C LEU A 99 -2.16 -6.78 13.84
N ILE A 100 -0.98 -6.99 13.26
CA ILE A 100 -0.04 -8.02 13.70
C ILE A 100 0.44 -7.70 15.12
N LEU A 101 0.89 -6.46 15.36
CA LEU A 101 1.42 -6.02 16.65
C LEU A 101 0.39 -6.10 17.79
N LYS A 102 -0.87 -5.75 17.52
CA LYS A 102 -1.92 -5.67 18.55
C LYS A 102 -2.74 -6.94 18.73
N GLY A 103 -2.71 -7.85 17.75
CA GLY A 103 -3.38 -9.13 17.85
C GLY A 103 -4.91 -9.07 17.67
N GLU A 104 -5.58 -10.12 18.15
CA GLU A 104 -6.94 -10.47 17.74
C GLU A 104 -8.01 -9.43 18.12
N GLU A 105 -7.91 -8.80 19.29
CA GLU A 105 -8.90 -7.79 19.73
C GLU A 105 -8.91 -6.58 18.79
N SER A 106 -7.74 -6.09 18.41
CA SER A 106 -7.60 -5.02 17.43
C SER A 106 -8.03 -5.45 16.04
N GLN A 107 -7.78 -6.71 15.65
CA GLN A 107 -8.25 -7.25 14.38
C GLN A 107 -9.78 -7.30 14.33
N LYS A 108 -10.43 -7.74 15.42
CA LYS A 108 -11.89 -7.72 15.56
C LYS A 108 -12.43 -6.29 15.53
N HIS A 109 -11.84 -5.39 16.30
CA HIS A 109 -12.25 -3.98 16.32
C HIS A 109 -12.08 -3.32 14.95
N TYR A 110 -11.00 -3.62 14.22
CA TYR A 110 -10.79 -3.17 12.84
C TYR A 110 -11.92 -3.58 11.90
N ARG A 111 -12.40 -4.83 11.98
CA ARG A 111 -13.56 -5.28 11.19
C ARG A 111 -14.81 -4.47 11.55
N LEU A 112 -15.07 -4.26 12.84
CA LEU A 112 -16.22 -3.47 13.31
C LEU A 112 -16.19 -2.02 12.78
N VAL A 113 -15.08 -1.30 12.97
CA VAL A 113 -14.98 0.12 12.56
C VAL A 113 -14.91 0.30 11.05
N SER A 114 -14.50 -0.73 10.30
CA SER A 114 -14.48 -0.71 8.83
C SER A 114 -15.90 -0.68 8.22
N TYR A 115 -16.90 -1.21 8.92
CA TYR A 115 -18.30 -1.13 8.47
C TYR A 115 -19.04 0.13 8.92
N ARG A 116 -18.40 1.00 9.71
CA ARG A 116 -19.02 2.19 10.30
C ARG A 116 -19.82 3.04 9.31
N ARG A 117 -19.29 3.27 8.09
CA ARG A 117 -20.00 4.06 7.08
C ARG A 117 -21.25 3.33 6.56
N ARG A 118 -21.19 2.02 6.38
CA ARG A 118 -22.34 1.18 5.99
C ARG A 118 -23.41 1.22 7.06
N TYR A 119 -23.02 1.07 8.33
CA TYR A 119 -23.94 1.17 9.46
C TYR A 119 -24.62 2.55 9.54
N LYS A 120 -23.87 3.65 9.43
CA LYS A 120 -24.43 5.01 9.48
C LYS A 120 -25.46 5.28 8.39
N ASN A 121 -25.24 4.71 7.21
CA ASN A 121 -26.13 4.90 6.08
C ASN A 121 -27.36 3.99 6.17
N LEU A 122 -27.42 3.02 7.08
CA LEU A 122 -28.50 2.02 7.12
C LEU A 122 -29.89 2.67 7.24
N LYS A 123 -30.04 3.67 8.11
CA LYS A 123 -31.29 4.43 8.28
C LYS A 123 -31.69 5.20 7.02
N GLU A 124 -30.72 5.71 6.28
CA GLU A 124 -30.97 6.43 5.02
C GLU A 124 -31.37 5.47 3.88
N LEU A 125 -31.08 4.18 4.03
CA LEU A 125 -31.37 3.14 3.03
C LEU A 125 -32.65 2.37 3.33
N GLU A 126 -33.22 2.50 4.54
CA GLU A 126 -34.50 1.89 4.89
C GLU A 126 -35.63 2.42 4.00
N GLY A 127 -36.43 1.51 3.44
CA GLY A 127 -37.50 1.85 2.49
C GLY A 127 -37.02 2.16 1.06
N ILE A 128 -35.71 2.20 0.79
CA ILE A 128 -35.18 2.32 -0.58
C ILE A 128 -35.13 0.93 -1.23
N GLU A 129 -36.01 0.70 -2.21
CA GLU A 129 -36.05 -0.55 -2.97
C GLU A 129 -34.82 -0.72 -3.88
N GLY A 130 -34.50 -1.98 -4.20
CA GLY A 130 -33.34 -2.32 -5.04
C GLY A 130 -32.03 -2.09 -4.30
N ILE A 131 -31.36 -0.96 -4.59
CA ILE A 131 -30.00 -0.73 -4.08
C ILE A 131 -29.93 -0.62 -2.56
N GLY A 132 -30.95 -0.04 -1.92
CA GLY A 132 -31.02 0.08 -0.45
C GLY A 132 -31.11 -1.27 0.24
N GLN A 133 -32.07 -2.10 -0.20
CA GLN A 133 -32.22 -3.49 0.25
C GLN A 133 -30.93 -4.30 0.10
N VAL A 134 -30.28 -4.24 -1.07
CA VAL A 134 -29.01 -4.96 -1.32
C VAL A 134 -27.91 -4.51 -0.37
N MET A 135 -27.78 -3.21 -0.11
CA MET A 135 -26.76 -2.68 0.80
C MET A 135 -27.02 -3.09 2.26
N ILE A 136 -28.28 -3.11 2.69
CA ILE A 136 -28.68 -3.58 4.03
C ILE A 136 -28.36 -5.06 4.20
N GLU A 137 -28.75 -5.91 3.23
CA GLU A 137 -28.50 -7.35 3.30
C GLU A 137 -26.99 -7.69 3.25
N LYS A 138 -26.20 -6.94 2.47
CA LYS A 138 -24.73 -7.08 2.49
C LYS A 138 -24.13 -6.75 3.86
N LEU A 139 -24.65 -5.75 4.56
CA LEU A 139 -24.17 -5.43 5.92
C LEU A 139 -24.58 -6.54 6.90
N LYS A 140 -25.85 -6.97 6.90
CA LYS A 140 -26.31 -8.07 7.76
C LYS A 140 -25.53 -9.36 7.55
N HIS A 141 -25.24 -9.71 6.29
CA HIS A 141 -24.43 -10.87 5.97
C HIS A 141 -23.00 -10.74 6.53
N ALA A 142 -22.35 -9.58 6.35
CA ALA A 142 -21.04 -9.31 6.92
C ALA A 142 -21.05 -9.40 8.45
N MET A 143 -22.05 -8.81 9.11
CA MET A 143 -22.24 -8.89 10.57
C MET A 143 -22.37 -10.35 11.03
N SER A 144 -23.13 -11.17 10.30
CA SER A 144 -23.30 -12.59 10.63
C SER A 144 -22.00 -13.37 10.52
N ILE A 145 -21.14 -13.08 9.53
CA ILE A 145 -19.83 -13.73 9.39
C ILE A 145 -18.90 -13.27 10.52
N ASP A 146 -18.89 -11.96 10.80
CA ASP A 146 -18.00 -11.34 11.78
C ASP A 146 -18.42 -11.52 13.24
N GLY A 147 -19.60 -12.10 13.48
CA GLY A 147 -20.17 -12.29 14.81
C GLY A 147 -20.56 -10.98 15.50
N PHE A 148 -20.94 -9.96 14.71
CA PHE A 148 -21.39 -8.67 15.23
C PHE A 148 -22.90 -8.57 15.32
N THR A 149 -23.35 -7.87 16.34
CA THR A 149 -24.75 -7.48 16.59
C THR A 149 -24.96 -6.01 16.28
N MET A 150 -26.22 -5.58 16.15
CA MET A 150 -26.52 -4.14 15.99
C MET A 150 -26.05 -3.33 17.20
N SER A 151 -26.15 -3.90 18.41
CA SER A 151 -25.67 -3.29 19.65
C SER A 151 -24.18 -3.02 19.65
N ASP A 152 -23.36 -3.85 18.98
CA ASP A 152 -21.92 -3.59 18.87
C ASP A 152 -21.64 -2.30 18.09
N PHE A 153 -22.39 -2.06 17.01
CA PHE A 153 -22.29 -0.83 16.23
C PHE A 153 -22.82 0.39 16.97
N GLU A 154 -23.93 0.24 17.70
CA GLU A 154 -24.48 1.30 18.54
C GLU A 154 -23.50 1.70 19.64
N ALA A 155 -22.94 0.71 20.35
CA ALA A 155 -21.92 0.92 21.36
C ALA A 155 -20.71 1.64 20.75
N GLU A 156 -20.19 1.18 19.60
CA GLU A 156 -19.04 1.79 18.96
C GLU A 156 -19.32 3.22 18.46
N ASN A 157 -20.49 3.48 17.86
CA ASN A 157 -20.82 4.81 17.35
C ASN A 157 -21.25 5.79 18.45
N SER A 158 -21.76 5.31 19.59
CA SER A 158 -22.14 6.15 20.74
C SER A 158 -20.93 6.79 21.44
N LYS A 159 -19.76 6.16 21.35
CA LYS A 159 -18.52 6.64 21.98
C LYS A 159 -18.11 8.05 21.53
N LYS A 160 -18.56 8.53 20.36
CA LYS A 160 -18.15 9.85 19.83
C LYS A 160 -19.23 10.57 19.01
N LYS A 161 -19.44 11.88 19.31
CA LYS A 161 -20.26 12.83 18.51
C LYS A 161 -19.62 13.26 17.16
N GLY A 162 -18.63 12.55 16.63
CA GLY A 162 -17.77 13.03 15.53
C GLY A 162 -17.53 12.01 14.41
N ARG A 163 -17.43 12.51 13.16
CA ARG A 163 -17.42 11.73 11.90
C ARG A 163 -16.12 10.98 11.58
N LYS A 164 -15.09 10.99 12.44
CA LYS A 164 -13.75 10.47 12.10
C LYS A 164 -13.64 8.95 12.32
N TRP A 165 -12.94 8.25 11.41
CA TRP A 165 -12.60 6.83 11.54
C TRP A 165 -11.44 6.70 12.53
N GLU A 166 -11.54 5.71 13.41
CA GLU A 166 -10.53 5.40 14.42
C GLU A 166 -10.52 3.89 14.67
N LEU A 167 -9.35 3.37 15.02
CA LEU A 167 -9.12 1.99 15.43
C LEU A 167 -8.42 2.04 16.79
N ASP A 168 -8.94 1.30 17.76
CA ASP A 168 -8.44 1.26 19.15
C ASP A 168 -8.29 2.65 19.79
N GLY A 169 -9.26 3.52 19.50
CA GLY A 169 -9.28 4.91 19.95
C GLY A 169 -8.26 5.81 19.25
N LYS A 170 -7.58 5.32 18.21
CA LYS A 170 -6.50 6.00 17.51
C LYS A 170 -6.88 6.34 16.08
N ASN A 171 -6.48 7.52 15.63
CA ASN A 171 -6.52 7.88 14.22
C ASN A 171 -5.31 7.26 13.48
N PHE A 172 -5.32 7.35 12.15
CA PHE A 172 -4.27 6.72 11.33
C PHE A 172 -2.85 7.25 11.60
N SER A 173 -2.68 8.54 11.96
CA SER A 173 -1.38 9.08 12.34
C SER A 173 -0.87 8.49 13.65
N GLU A 174 -1.75 8.28 14.62
CA GLU A 174 -1.42 7.64 15.90
C GLU A 174 -1.06 6.17 15.70
N ILE A 175 -1.79 5.46 14.83
CA ILE A 175 -1.50 4.07 14.44
C ILE A 175 -0.12 3.98 13.78
N HIS A 176 0.16 4.86 12.82
CA HIS A 176 1.43 4.91 12.11
C HIS A 176 2.63 5.05 13.07
N LYS A 177 2.54 5.95 14.06
CA LYS A 177 3.60 6.15 15.06
C LYS A 177 3.94 4.91 15.90
N GLU A 178 3.05 3.93 15.97
CA GLU A 178 3.29 2.70 16.72
C GLU A 178 4.08 1.65 15.92
N VAL A 179 4.13 1.77 14.59
CA VAL A 179 4.71 0.72 13.71
C VAL A 179 5.72 1.25 12.70
N GLU A 180 5.81 2.56 12.52
CA GLU A 180 6.69 3.24 11.58
C GLU A 180 7.44 4.40 12.23
N ILE A 181 8.47 4.90 11.55
CA ILE A 181 9.22 6.10 11.96
C ILE A 181 8.29 7.31 11.87
N SER A 182 7.96 7.91 13.01
CA SER A 182 6.93 8.96 13.12
C SER A 182 7.11 10.15 12.16
N GLU A 183 8.36 10.50 11.89
CA GLU A 183 8.81 11.60 11.06
C GLU A 183 8.49 11.35 9.58
N THR A 184 8.31 10.10 9.17
CA THR A 184 7.95 9.75 7.79
C THR A 184 6.49 10.04 7.46
N TYR A 185 5.62 10.16 8.48
CA TYR A 185 4.19 10.32 8.28
C TYR A 185 3.82 11.51 7.38
N PRO A 186 4.30 12.74 7.61
CA PRO A 186 3.91 13.89 6.79
C PRO A 186 4.39 13.75 5.34
N TYR A 187 5.54 13.11 5.12
CA TYR A 187 6.13 12.97 3.79
C TYR A 187 5.48 11.86 2.97
N VAL A 188 5.16 10.72 3.59
CA VAL A 188 4.52 9.61 2.88
C VAL A 188 3.01 9.83 2.82
N TYR A 189 2.36 10.12 3.96
CA TYR A 189 0.93 10.34 3.99
C TYR A 189 0.59 11.70 3.39
N GLY A 190 1.14 12.81 3.89
CA GLY A 190 0.76 14.16 3.47
C GLY A 190 0.89 14.39 1.96
N MET A 191 2.06 14.10 1.38
CA MET A 191 2.30 14.30 -0.06
C MET A 191 1.37 13.43 -0.91
N LEU A 192 1.21 12.15 -0.58
CA LEU A 192 0.32 11.25 -1.33
C LEU A 192 -1.17 11.61 -1.15
N SER A 193 -1.50 12.39 -0.11
CA SER A 193 -2.87 12.90 0.08
C SER A 193 -3.23 13.96 -0.95
N GLU A 194 -2.26 14.73 -1.43
CA GLU A 194 -2.48 15.75 -2.45
C GLU A 194 -2.93 15.10 -3.76
N VAL A 195 -2.28 14.01 -4.16
CA VAL A 195 -2.64 13.22 -5.34
C VAL A 195 -4.07 12.67 -5.23
N LEU A 196 -4.45 12.11 -4.06
CA LEU A 196 -5.79 11.54 -3.86
C LEU A 196 -6.93 12.56 -3.82
N HIS A 197 -6.64 13.81 -3.48
CA HIS A 197 -7.64 14.85 -3.27
C HIS A 197 -7.56 15.97 -4.29
N SER A 198 -6.84 15.75 -5.39
CA SER A 198 -6.67 16.74 -6.46
C SER A 198 -6.13 18.07 -5.90
N GLY A 199 -5.11 17.96 -5.06
CA GLY A 199 -4.41 19.11 -4.48
C GLY A 199 -3.73 19.94 -5.57
N TRP A 200 -3.53 21.23 -5.31
CA TRP A 200 -2.91 22.10 -6.32
C TRP A 200 -1.47 21.69 -6.67
N GLY A 201 -0.71 21.15 -5.71
CA GLY A 201 0.63 20.62 -5.96
C GLY A 201 0.63 19.53 -7.03
N ASP A 202 -0.23 18.53 -6.86
CA ASP A 202 -0.50 17.45 -7.81
C ASP A 202 -0.95 17.99 -9.19
N ILE A 203 -2.03 18.78 -9.24
CA ILE A 203 -2.58 19.31 -10.49
C ILE A 203 -1.53 20.11 -11.26
N ARG A 204 -0.79 20.99 -10.57
CA ARG A 204 0.22 21.85 -11.20
C ARG A 204 1.38 21.05 -11.77
N GLN A 205 1.79 19.97 -11.11
CA GLN A 205 2.96 19.18 -11.50
C GLN A 205 2.64 18.14 -12.57
N LEU A 206 1.52 17.42 -12.42
CA LEU A 206 1.22 16.25 -13.24
C LEU A 206 0.29 16.56 -14.42
N HIS A 207 -0.64 17.50 -14.25
CA HIS A 207 -1.73 17.75 -15.20
C HIS A 207 -1.62 19.08 -15.96
N LEU A 208 -0.67 19.93 -15.60
CA LEU A 208 -0.43 21.22 -16.24
C LEU A 208 1.03 21.38 -16.64
N THR A 209 1.29 22.17 -17.68
CA THR A 209 2.63 22.64 -18.01
C THR A 209 2.67 24.15 -17.80
N TYR A 210 3.60 24.61 -16.96
CA TYR A 210 3.86 26.03 -16.77
C TYR A 210 4.49 26.60 -18.03
N CYS A 211 3.93 27.71 -18.51
CA CYS A 211 4.47 28.44 -19.65
C CYS A 211 5.32 29.61 -19.13
N GLU A 212 4.73 30.81 -19.11
CA GLU A 212 5.38 32.03 -18.63
C GLU A 212 4.39 32.86 -17.80
N GLY A 213 4.91 33.62 -16.84
CA GLY A 213 4.13 34.51 -16.01
C GLY A 213 3.07 33.76 -15.20
N LYS A 214 1.80 33.95 -15.57
CA LYS A 214 0.62 33.38 -14.90
C LYS A 214 -0.11 32.29 -15.72
N TYR A 215 0.50 31.82 -16.81
CA TYR A 215 -0.17 30.96 -17.78
C TYR A 215 0.26 29.48 -17.65
N PHE A 216 -0.72 28.59 -17.82
CA PHE A 216 -0.56 27.14 -17.82
C PHE A 216 -1.33 26.56 -19.01
N ILE A 217 -0.84 25.44 -19.55
CA ILE A 217 -1.57 24.65 -20.55
C ILE A 217 -1.90 23.26 -19.97
N PRO A 218 -3.05 22.66 -20.32
CA PRO A 218 -3.36 21.28 -19.96
C PRO A 218 -2.33 20.32 -20.54
N LYS A 219 -1.87 19.38 -19.72
CA LYS A 219 -1.02 18.27 -20.13
C LYS A 219 -1.90 17.01 -20.23
N MET A 220 -2.10 16.55 -21.45
CA MET A 220 -2.98 15.39 -21.74
C MET A 220 -2.25 14.05 -21.67
N ASP A 221 -0.95 14.07 -21.92
CA ASP A 221 -0.11 12.86 -21.87
C ASP A 221 0.38 12.61 -20.44
N PHE A 222 0.42 11.34 -20.04
CA PHE A 222 1.02 10.94 -18.78
C PHE A 222 2.48 11.36 -18.72
N TYR A 223 2.96 11.59 -17.49
CA TYR A 223 4.38 11.80 -17.28
C TYR A 223 5.16 10.53 -17.64
N ASN A 224 5.82 10.56 -18.81
CA ASN A 224 6.44 9.41 -19.46
C ASN A 224 7.87 9.15 -18.93
N ASN A 225 8.00 8.89 -17.64
CA ASN A 225 9.27 8.49 -17.05
C ASN A 225 9.05 7.50 -15.90
N ASN A 226 9.68 6.34 -16.02
CA ASN A 226 9.67 5.30 -15.00
C ASN A 226 10.79 5.54 -14.00
N ASP A 227 10.46 6.27 -12.93
CA ASP A 227 11.44 6.65 -11.94
C ASP A 227 11.62 5.59 -10.85
N ASN A 228 12.88 5.19 -10.65
CA ASN A 228 13.29 4.30 -9.58
C ASN A 228 12.91 4.85 -8.19
N ARG A 229 12.78 6.17 -8.03
CA ARG A 229 12.36 6.85 -6.81
C ARG A 229 10.95 6.48 -6.35
N ILE A 230 10.06 6.11 -7.28
CA ILE A 230 8.70 5.69 -6.91
C ILE A 230 8.69 4.21 -6.56
N ILE A 231 9.35 3.38 -7.38
CA ILE A 231 9.22 1.93 -7.27
C ILE A 231 10.10 1.33 -6.15
N ALA A 232 11.27 1.90 -5.87
CA ALA A 232 12.16 1.38 -4.83
C ALA A 232 11.56 1.45 -3.41
N PRO A 233 10.86 2.53 -3.00
CA PRO A 233 10.10 2.54 -1.75
C PRO A 233 8.99 1.48 -1.71
N ILE A 234 8.29 1.28 -2.83
CA ILE A 234 7.25 0.23 -2.93
C ILE A 234 7.86 -1.16 -2.76
N PHE A 235 9.05 -1.41 -3.32
CA PHE A 235 9.78 -2.66 -3.07
C PHE A 235 10.12 -2.84 -1.59
N SER A 236 10.59 -1.79 -0.90
CA SER A 236 10.88 -1.87 0.54
C SER A 236 9.63 -2.24 1.33
N ILE A 237 8.52 -1.53 1.09
CA ILE A 237 7.24 -1.79 1.75
C ILE A 237 6.80 -3.24 1.54
N LEU A 238 6.88 -3.76 0.32
CA LEU A 238 6.41 -5.10 0.01
C LEU A 238 7.33 -6.20 0.55
N ILE A 239 8.64 -5.97 0.54
CA ILE A 239 9.63 -6.88 1.13
C ILE A 239 9.38 -6.94 2.64
N GLU A 240 9.32 -5.80 3.31
CA GLU A 240 9.07 -5.73 4.76
C GLU A 240 7.71 -6.32 5.13
N ALA A 241 6.66 -6.00 4.39
CA ALA A 241 5.35 -6.62 4.56
C ALA A 241 5.41 -8.15 4.48
N SER A 242 6.22 -8.68 3.56
CA SER A 242 6.38 -10.13 3.41
C SER A 242 7.13 -10.75 4.60
N GLU A 243 8.16 -10.07 5.11
CA GLU A 243 8.90 -10.50 6.30
C GLU A 243 7.97 -10.50 7.54
N GLU A 244 7.22 -9.42 7.76
CA GLU A 244 6.25 -9.29 8.85
C GLU A 244 5.16 -10.36 8.79
N PHE A 245 4.59 -10.60 7.60
CA PHE A 245 3.58 -11.62 7.40
C PHE A 245 4.12 -13.03 7.66
N LEU A 246 5.31 -13.35 7.15
CA LEU A 246 5.94 -14.65 7.35
C LEU A 246 6.31 -14.90 8.82
N ASN A 247 6.79 -13.87 9.53
CA ASN A 247 7.05 -13.94 10.96
C ASN A 247 5.77 -14.23 11.75
N TRP A 248 4.71 -13.46 11.48
CA TRP A 248 3.41 -13.64 12.11
C TRP A 248 2.79 -15.02 11.83
N ALA A 249 2.97 -15.54 10.62
CA ALA A 249 2.50 -16.87 10.22
C ALA A 249 3.45 -18.02 10.64
N GLU A 250 4.48 -17.75 11.45
CA GLU A 250 5.49 -18.73 11.91
C GLU A 250 6.26 -19.45 10.78
N ARG A 251 6.40 -18.78 9.63
CA ARG A 251 7.08 -19.28 8.42
C ARG A 251 8.46 -18.63 8.22
N ASN A 252 9.20 -18.46 9.30
CA ASN A 252 10.47 -17.71 9.35
C ASN A 252 11.53 -18.19 8.34
N LYS A 253 11.53 -19.48 7.97
CA LYS A 253 12.48 -20.03 6.98
C LYS A 253 12.28 -19.44 5.58
N ASP A 254 11.05 -19.04 5.24
CA ASP A 254 10.74 -18.49 3.92
C ASP A 254 11.22 -17.05 3.74
N ILE A 255 11.58 -16.38 4.84
CA ILE A 255 12.13 -15.01 4.83
C ILE A 255 13.45 -14.95 4.07
N GLU A 256 14.24 -16.03 4.09
CA GLU A 256 15.51 -16.10 3.37
C GLU A 256 15.36 -15.85 1.86
N ASN A 257 14.18 -16.13 1.30
CA ASN A 257 13.86 -15.89 -0.11
C ASN A 257 13.87 -14.39 -0.48
N PHE A 258 13.66 -13.50 0.49
CA PHE A 258 13.62 -12.05 0.27
C PHE A 258 14.97 -11.35 0.51
N THR A 259 15.92 -12.02 1.18
CA THR A 259 17.22 -11.44 1.56
C THR A 259 17.97 -10.80 0.39
N GLU A 260 18.03 -11.48 -0.75
CA GLU A 260 18.75 -10.97 -1.91
C GLU A 260 18.01 -9.79 -2.58
N LEU A 261 16.68 -9.83 -2.63
CA LEU A 261 15.87 -8.72 -3.14
C LEU A 261 16.02 -7.48 -2.25
N LYS A 262 15.99 -7.66 -0.93
CA LYS A 262 16.22 -6.59 0.05
C LYS A 262 17.60 -5.95 -0.14
N ARG A 263 18.63 -6.77 -0.31
CA ARG A 263 20.00 -6.30 -0.56
C ARG A 263 20.09 -5.46 -1.84
N ILE A 264 19.48 -5.92 -2.93
CA ILE A 264 19.48 -5.19 -4.20
C ILE A 264 18.66 -3.90 -4.09
N ASN A 265 17.48 -3.93 -3.47
CA ASN A 265 16.70 -2.70 -3.28
C ASN A 265 17.43 -1.67 -2.43
N ASN A 266 18.17 -2.10 -1.40
CA ASN A 266 19.02 -1.21 -0.62
C ASN A 266 20.12 -0.55 -1.46
N LEU A 267 20.69 -1.27 -2.44
CA LEU A 267 21.62 -0.66 -3.39
C LEU A 267 20.90 0.34 -4.31
N THR A 268 19.66 0.06 -4.74
CA THR A 268 18.84 0.98 -5.53
C THR A 268 18.55 2.28 -4.78
N ILE A 269 18.21 2.18 -3.49
CA ILE A 269 18.00 3.34 -2.61
C ILE A 269 19.29 4.15 -2.45
N LYS A 270 20.43 3.48 -2.24
CA LYS A 270 21.74 4.16 -2.19
C LYS A 270 22.10 4.86 -3.50
N TYR A 271 21.78 4.25 -4.64
CA TYR A 271 21.94 4.87 -5.95
C TYR A 271 21.09 6.15 -6.08
N ILE A 272 19.83 6.11 -5.63
CA ILE A 272 18.94 7.28 -5.62
C ILE A 272 19.54 8.41 -4.76
N PHE A 273 19.98 8.12 -3.54
CA PHE A 273 20.58 9.15 -2.68
C PHE A 273 21.87 9.72 -3.26
N LYS A 274 22.74 8.88 -3.82
CA LYS A 274 23.95 9.34 -4.52
C LYS A 274 23.61 10.32 -5.65
N ASN A 275 22.52 10.09 -6.39
CA ASN A 275 22.07 11.03 -7.42
C ASN A 275 21.63 12.38 -6.83
N TYR A 276 20.88 12.38 -5.72
CA TYR A 276 20.50 13.63 -5.04
C TYR A 276 21.72 14.41 -4.52
N GLU A 277 22.74 13.73 -4.04
CA GLU A 277 23.97 14.35 -3.54
C GLU A 277 24.86 14.91 -4.67
N THR A 278 24.89 14.24 -5.81
CA THR A 278 25.82 14.57 -6.92
C THR A 278 25.18 15.39 -8.04
N ASN A 279 23.85 15.36 -8.15
CA ASN A 279 23.07 16.11 -9.14
C ASN A 279 21.67 16.42 -8.56
N SER A 280 21.62 17.39 -7.64
CA SER A 280 20.39 17.80 -6.95
C SER A 280 19.27 18.22 -7.90
N ASP A 281 19.64 18.75 -9.06
CA ASP A 281 18.69 19.34 -10.02
C ASP A 281 18.12 18.30 -10.98
N LYS A 282 18.69 17.09 -11.02
CA LYS A 282 18.26 15.97 -11.87
C LYS A 282 16.76 15.74 -11.82
N TYR A 283 16.17 15.96 -10.66
CA TYR A 283 14.78 15.65 -10.36
C TYR A 283 13.93 16.88 -10.03
N LEU A 284 14.47 18.09 -10.20
CA LEU A 284 13.80 19.32 -9.77
C LEU A 284 12.59 19.68 -10.63
N TYR A 285 12.63 19.29 -11.90
CA TYR A 285 11.61 19.59 -12.91
C TYR A 285 10.88 18.32 -13.41
N GLU A 286 11.14 17.20 -12.73
CA GLU A 286 10.58 15.87 -13.00
C GLU A 286 9.45 15.52 -12.03
#